data_AF-A0A0X3S4W1-F1
#
_entry.id   AF-A0A0X3S4W1-F1
#
_cell.length_a   1.000
_cell.length_b   1.000
_cell.length_c   1.000
_cell.angle_alpha   90.00
_cell.angle_beta   90.00
_cell.angle_gamma   90.00
#
_symmetry.space_group_name_H-M   'P 1'
#
loop_
_entity.id
_entity.type
_entity.pdbx_description
1 polymer ?
#
loop_
_entity_poly.entity_id
_entity_poly.type
_entity_poly.pdbx_seq_one_letter_code
_entity_poly.pdbx_strand_id
1 'polypeptide(L)'
;MFRRADRAAGPRWTTVAATVGAVTLTGVNATVAEGYTPVDCRGNPSALQTAIAAAAQGATLSVRGRCIGPFTIGKSLTLVGRGQAVLDGNHAGTTVTISGAVHVRLTRLTVTGGQGSRGGGILNAGGTLTVAHSTVTGNASSSTGGGIRNEGTVRVQFSSVHHNTARTLGGGLDNVGPSGRLVVIRSTVHHNTSNEVDGGGIFNDGTATVDFSVVSDNRAPVGSGGGIRDTGANGRLTLNGTLVRDNRAAGVGGGVSVGATAVATLNHSQVRNNFAGTAGGGINADAGTVTVNRTRVAGNVPNNCAPTGAVPGCVG
;
A
#
# COMPACT_ATOMS: atom_id res chain seq x y z
N MET A 1 55.97 -47.01 -58.54
CA MET A 1 56.88 -45.87 -58.25
C MET A 1 56.44 -45.28 -56.90
N PHE A 2 57.23 -45.49 -55.83
CA PHE A 2 57.23 -44.83 -54.50
C PHE A 2 55.91 -44.71 -53.68
N ARG A 3 55.82 -44.80 -52.35
CA ARG A 3 56.61 -45.27 -51.19
C ARG A 3 55.62 -45.34 -49.99
N ARG A 4 55.93 -46.12 -48.96
CA ARG A 4 55.18 -46.33 -47.69
C ARG A 4 55.07 -45.08 -46.78
N ALA A 5 54.04 -45.04 -45.91
CA ALA A 5 54.10 -44.67 -44.48
C ALA A 5 52.75 -45.06 -43.81
N ASP A 6 52.73 -46.13 -43.00
CA ASP A 6 52.70 -46.13 -41.52
C ASP A 6 51.30 -45.96 -40.89
N ARG A 7 50.72 -47.08 -40.42
CA ARG A 7 49.52 -47.11 -39.56
C ARG A 7 49.95 -47.16 -38.10
N ALA A 8 49.66 -46.10 -37.35
CA ALA A 8 49.84 -46.05 -35.90
C ALA A 8 48.72 -46.82 -35.17
N ALA A 9 49.10 -47.62 -34.17
CA ALA A 9 48.21 -48.33 -33.26
C ALA A 9 47.70 -47.40 -32.15
N GLY A 10 46.38 -47.39 -31.92
CA GLY A 10 45.75 -46.66 -30.81
C GLY A 10 45.86 -47.42 -29.46
N PRO A 11 45.79 -46.72 -28.31
CA PRO A 11 46.05 -47.32 -27.01
C PRO A 11 44.87 -48.14 -26.48
N ARG A 12 45.21 -49.20 -25.72
CA ARG A 12 44.30 -50.10 -25.00
C ARG A 12 43.74 -49.41 -23.75
N TRP A 13 42.43 -49.48 -23.56
CA TRP A 13 41.74 -48.99 -22.37
C TRP A 13 41.80 -50.03 -21.25
N THR A 14 42.36 -49.64 -20.09
CA THR A 14 42.35 -50.42 -18.85
C THR A 14 41.08 -50.07 -18.06
N THR A 15 40.20 -51.05 -17.85
CA THR A 15 38.98 -50.89 -17.06
C THR A 15 39.33 -50.83 -15.57
N VAL A 16 39.14 -49.70 -14.91
CA VAL A 16 39.20 -49.58 -13.45
C VAL A 16 37.79 -49.84 -12.91
N ALA A 17 37.63 -50.93 -12.15
CA ALA A 17 36.41 -51.22 -11.41
C ALA A 17 36.32 -50.30 -10.18
N ALA A 18 35.38 -49.37 -10.17
CA ALA A 18 35.05 -48.57 -8.98
C ALA A 18 33.97 -49.28 -8.17
N THR A 19 34.29 -49.70 -6.96
CA THR A 19 33.34 -50.18 -5.97
C THR A 19 32.43 -49.05 -5.51
N VAL A 20 31.13 -49.13 -5.82
CA VAL A 20 30.12 -48.21 -5.31
C VAL A 20 29.80 -48.59 -3.86
N GLY A 21 30.28 -47.81 -2.90
CA GLY A 21 29.82 -47.90 -1.51
C GLY A 21 28.39 -47.40 -1.41
N ALA A 22 27.50 -48.22 -0.86
CA ALA A 22 26.12 -47.84 -0.58
C ALA A 22 26.10 -46.74 0.50
N VAL A 23 25.83 -45.50 0.09
CA VAL A 23 25.51 -44.41 1.02
C VAL A 23 24.04 -44.54 1.38
N THR A 24 23.75 -44.94 2.61
CA THR A 24 22.41 -44.82 3.18
C THR A 24 22.11 -43.33 3.37
N LEU A 25 21.31 -42.76 2.47
CA LEU A 25 20.71 -41.44 2.62
C LEU A 25 19.63 -41.50 3.70
N THR A 26 20.01 -41.49 4.98
CA THR A 26 19.11 -41.07 6.06
C THR A 26 19.16 -39.55 6.16
N GLY A 27 18.64 -38.90 5.13
CA GLY A 27 18.36 -37.48 5.11
C GLY A 27 16.91 -37.33 4.76
N VAL A 28 16.05 -37.26 5.77
CA VAL A 28 14.66 -36.84 5.60
C VAL A 28 14.70 -35.55 4.80
N ASN A 29 14.10 -35.56 3.60
CA ASN A 29 13.72 -34.32 2.93
C ASN A 29 12.67 -33.68 3.84
N ALA A 30 13.14 -32.98 4.88
CA ALA A 30 12.34 -32.03 5.60
C ALA A 30 12.09 -30.90 4.61
N THR A 31 11.02 -31.03 3.84
CA THR A 31 10.32 -29.86 3.34
C THR A 31 10.15 -28.97 4.56
N VAL A 32 10.80 -27.81 4.57
CA VAL A 32 10.56 -26.81 5.60
C VAL A 32 9.09 -26.46 5.44
N ALA A 33 8.21 -27.10 6.21
CA ALA A 33 6.85 -26.64 6.36
C ALA A 33 7.03 -25.23 6.91
N GLU A 34 6.64 -24.20 6.15
CA GLU A 34 6.55 -22.85 6.70
C GLU A 34 5.74 -22.97 7.99
N GLY A 35 6.42 -22.86 9.14
CA GLY A 35 5.83 -23.12 10.44
C GLY A 35 4.84 -22.01 10.75
N TYR A 36 3.60 -22.16 10.30
CA TYR A 36 2.52 -21.24 10.62
C TYR A 36 2.02 -21.56 12.02
N THR A 37 1.95 -20.55 12.91
CA THR A 37 1.18 -20.69 14.15
C THR A 37 -0.29 -20.42 13.83
N PRO A 38 -1.20 -21.40 13.99
CA PRO A 38 -2.61 -21.19 13.71
C PRO A 38 -3.24 -20.26 14.75
N VAL A 39 -4.10 -19.35 14.29
CA VAL A 39 -4.93 -18.48 15.14
C VAL A 39 -6.37 -18.61 14.66
N ASP A 40 -7.21 -19.26 15.45
CA ASP A 40 -8.62 -19.49 15.10
C ASP A 40 -9.56 -18.63 15.93
N CYS A 41 -10.09 -17.58 15.31
CA CYS A 41 -11.00 -16.64 15.95
C CYS A 41 -12.48 -17.03 15.81
N ARG A 42 -12.82 -18.19 15.23
CA ARG A 42 -14.22 -18.64 15.08
C ARG A 42 -14.86 -19.02 16.43
N GLY A 43 -14.08 -19.63 17.32
CA GLY A 43 -14.51 -19.97 18.68
C GLY A 43 -13.94 -19.04 19.77
N ASN A 44 -12.95 -18.22 19.42
CA ASN A 44 -12.33 -17.29 20.35
C ASN A 44 -11.92 -15.98 19.63
N PRO A 45 -12.85 -15.01 19.49
CA PRO A 45 -12.59 -13.78 18.74
C PRO A 45 -11.38 -12.97 19.25
N SER A 46 -10.99 -13.07 20.52
CA SER A 46 -9.87 -12.33 21.09
C SER A 46 -8.51 -13.06 21.00
N ALA A 47 -8.46 -14.25 20.40
CA ALA A 47 -7.26 -15.11 20.39
C ALA A 47 -6.01 -14.45 19.77
N LEU A 48 -6.20 -13.50 18.85
CA LEU A 48 -5.09 -12.97 18.05
C LEU A 48 -4.08 -12.16 18.87
N GLN A 49 -4.52 -11.31 19.81
CA GLN A 49 -3.56 -10.50 20.58
C GLN A 49 -2.65 -11.38 21.45
N THR A 50 -3.19 -12.45 22.04
CA THR A 50 -2.42 -13.44 22.80
C THR A 50 -1.43 -14.17 21.89
N ALA A 51 -1.84 -14.54 20.67
CA ALA A 51 -0.94 -15.17 19.70
C ALA A 51 0.20 -14.25 19.27
N ILE A 52 -0.07 -12.95 19.05
CA ILE A 52 0.97 -11.94 18.75
C ILE A 52 1.97 -11.81 19.92
N ALA A 53 1.47 -11.79 21.16
CA ALA A 53 2.30 -11.69 22.36
C ALA A 53 3.24 -12.91 22.47
N ALA A 54 2.72 -14.12 22.26
CA ALA A 54 3.46 -15.38 22.35
C ALA A 54 4.40 -15.66 21.16
N ALA A 55 4.13 -15.07 19.99
CA ALA A 55 4.91 -15.32 18.78
C ALA A 55 6.38 -14.89 18.93
N ALA A 56 7.29 -15.70 18.38
CA ALA A 56 8.69 -15.33 18.24
C ALA A 56 8.87 -14.23 17.16
N GLN A 57 9.97 -13.50 17.21
CA GLN A 57 10.31 -12.53 16.17
C GLN A 57 10.43 -13.23 14.81
N GLY A 58 9.81 -12.66 13.78
CA GLY A 58 9.77 -13.20 12.41
C GLY A 58 8.72 -14.29 12.17
N ALA A 59 7.95 -14.69 13.19
CA ALA A 59 6.96 -15.74 13.05
C ALA A 59 5.83 -15.37 12.08
N THR A 60 5.21 -16.41 11.50
CA THR A 60 4.02 -16.26 10.67
C THR A 60 2.79 -16.83 11.38
N LEU A 61 1.78 -16.00 11.59
CA LEU A 61 0.50 -16.36 12.19
C LEU A 61 -0.55 -16.57 11.09
N SER A 62 -1.17 -17.75 11.06
CA SER A 62 -2.24 -18.09 10.10
C SER A 62 -3.60 -17.86 10.74
N VAL A 63 -4.24 -16.73 10.42
CA VAL A 63 -5.48 -16.26 11.02
C VAL A 63 -6.71 -16.81 10.29
N ARG A 64 -7.72 -17.27 11.04
CA ARG A 64 -9.02 -17.72 10.54
C ARG A 64 -10.15 -17.05 11.32
N GLY A 65 -11.29 -16.79 10.66
CA GLY A 65 -12.46 -16.17 11.28
C GLY A 65 -12.32 -14.68 11.49
N ARG A 66 -13.21 -14.11 12.33
CA ARG A 66 -13.21 -12.69 12.69
C ARG A 66 -12.58 -12.52 14.06
N CYS A 67 -11.37 -12.00 14.09
CA CYS A 67 -10.70 -11.61 15.33
C CYS A 67 -11.17 -10.21 15.73
N ILE A 68 -11.61 -10.05 16.97
CA ILE A 68 -12.16 -8.81 17.52
C ILE A 68 -11.15 -8.23 18.51
N GLY A 69 -10.76 -6.99 18.26
CA GLY A 69 -9.97 -6.18 19.19
C GLY A 69 -9.04 -5.20 18.47
N PRO A 70 -8.46 -4.26 19.23
CA PRO A 70 -7.24 -3.60 18.81
C PRO A 70 -6.07 -4.60 18.89
N PHE A 71 -5.24 -4.64 17.86
CA PHE A 71 -4.06 -5.50 17.79
C PHE A 71 -2.78 -4.67 17.72
N THR A 72 -1.93 -4.79 18.73
CA THR A 72 -0.62 -4.12 18.77
C THR A 72 0.48 -5.11 18.42
N ILE A 73 1.26 -4.78 17.39
CA ILE A 73 2.36 -5.58 16.88
C ILE A 73 3.67 -4.80 17.07
N GLY A 74 4.38 -5.15 18.15
CA GLY A 74 5.67 -4.56 18.52
C GLY A 74 6.89 -5.39 18.13
N LYS A 75 6.72 -6.39 17.25
CA LYS A 75 7.79 -7.27 16.75
C LYS A 75 7.55 -7.62 15.29
N SER A 76 8.61 -7.94 14.55
CA SER A 76 8.46 -8.32 13.13
C SER A 76 7.63 -9.60 13.01
N LEU A 77 6.54 -9.59 12.23
CA LEU A 77 5.62 -10.71 12.06
C LEU A 77 5.00 -10.72 10.66
N THR A 78 4.56 -11.89 10.23
CA THR A 78 3.61 -12.01 9.11
C THR A 78 2.26 -12.52 9.63
N LEU A 79 1.18 -11.84 9.29
CA LEU A 79 -0.20 -12.30 9.49
C LEU A 79 -0.77 -12.72 8.13
N VAL A 80 -1.18 -13.98 8.01
CA VAL A 80 -1.77 -14.54 6.80
C VAL A 80 -3.22 -14.93 7.09
N GLY A 81 -4.17 -14.28 6.45
CA GLY A 81 -5.57 -14.67 6.53
C GLY A 81 -5.89 -15.91 5.71
N ARG A 82 -6.75 -16.77 6.25
CA ARG A 82 -7.30 -17.96 5.61
C ARG A 82 -8.82 -17.91 5.67
N GLY A 83 -9.48 -18.18 4.54
CA GLY A 83 -10.95 -18.20 4.48
C GLY A 83 -11.59 -16.86 4.82
N GLN A 84 -11.13 -15.77 4.18
CA GLN A 84 -11.63 -14.40 4.41
C GLN A 84 -11.49 -13.94 5.87
N ALA A 85 -10.33 -14.17 6.48
CA ALA A 85 -10.09 -13.74 7.86
C ALA A 85 -10.19 -12.22 8.02
N VAL A 86 -10.82 -11.79 9.11
CA VAL A 86 -11.11 -10.40 9.41
C VAL A 86 -10.45 -10.00 10.73
N LEU A 87 -9.78 -8.85 10.72
CA LEU A 87 -9.35 -8.12 11.90
C LEU A 87 -10.35 -6.99 12.09
N ASP A 88 -11.13 -7.04 13.17
CA ASP A 88 -12.18 -6.09 13.47
C ASP A 88 -11.85 -5.31 14.75
N GLY A 89 -11.72 -4.00 14.62
CA GLY A 89 -11.46 -3.11 15.75
C GLY A 89 -12.66 -2.96 16.69
N ASN A 90 -13.86 -3.39 16.29
CA ASN A 90 -15.10 -3.29 17.05
C ASN A 90 -15.33 -1.89 17.64
N HIS A 91 -14.97 -0.88 16.88
CA HIS A 91 -15.08 0.53 17.22
C HIS A 91 -14.29 0.95 18.47
N ALA A 92 -13.32 0.14 18.91
CA ALA A 92 -12.55 0.33 20.15
C ALA A 92 -11.16 0.95 19.93
N GLY A 93 -11.05 1.87 18.97
CA GLY A 93 -9.78 2.50 18.58
C GLY A 93 -9.19 1.93 17.30
N THR A 94 -7.87 2.06 17.13
CA THR A 94 -7.17 1.56 15.93
C THR A 94 -7.16 0.04 15.88
N THR A 95 -7.61 -0.55 14.77
CA THR A 95 -7.67 -2.03 14.64
C THR A 95 -6.30 -2.67 14.69
N VAL A 96 -5.30 -2.14 13.97
CA VAL A 96 -3.92 -2.66 13.97
C VAL A 96 -2.92 -1.54 14.20
N THR A 97 -2.13 -1.63 15.27
CA THR A 97 -1.03 -0.70 15.55
C THR A 97 0.30 -1.40 15.37
N ILE A 98 1.15 -0.87 14.49
CA ILE A 98 2.54 -1.29 14.36
C ILE A 98 3.39 -0.34 15.21
N SER A 99 4.05 -0.87 16.23
CA SER A 99 4.86 -0.07 17.17
C SER A 99 6.35 -0.41 17.03
N GLY A 100 7.18 0.64 16.99
CA GLY A 100 8.63 0.52 16.88
C GLY A 100 9.12 0.20 15.46
N ALA A 101 10.44 0.08 15.31
CA ALA A 101 11.11 -0.17 14.05
C ALA A 101 11.07 -1.65 13.64
N VAL A 102 9.86 -2.16 13.36
CA VAL A 102 9.60 -3.58 13.05
C VAL A 102 9.11 -3.77 11.62
N HIS A 103 9.22 -5.01 11.11
CA HIS A 103 8.75 -5.38 9.77
C HIS A 103 7.50 -6.26 9.87
N VAL A 104 6.36 -5.72 9.46
CA VAL A 104 5.07 -6.42 9.54
C VAL A 104 4.47 -6.62 8.15
N ARG A 105 3.99 -7.83 7.90
CA ARG A 105 3.26 -8.16 6.66
C ARG A 105 1.85 -8.65 6.97
N LEU A 106 0.85 -7.93 6.50
CA LEU A 106 -0.55 -8.33 6.53
C LEU A 106 -0.96 -8.83 5.15
N THR A 107 -1.37 -10.09 5.04
CA THR A 107 -1.78 -10.63 3.73
C THR A 107 -3.04 -11.48 3.78
N ARG A 108 -3.91 -11.30 2.79
CA ARG A 108 -5.20 -12.01 2.68
C ARG A 108 -6.14 -11.75 3.86
N LEU A 109 -6.12 -10.52 4.36
CA LEU A 109 -6.90 -10.09 5.52
C LEU A 109 -7.85 -8.97 5.12
N THR A 110 -8.97 -8.87 5.84
CA THR A 110 -9.78 -7.65 5.90
C THR A 110 -9.50 -6.94 7.23
N VAL A 111 -9.17 -5.65 7.20
CA VAL A 111 -9.04 -4.80 8.39
C VAL A 111 -10.20 -3.81 8.41
N THR A 112 -11.04 -3.88 9.45
CA THR A 112 -12.30 -3.15 9.52
C THR A 112 -12.64 -2.69 10.93
N GLY A 113 -13.66 -1.83 11.05
CA GLY A 113 -14.32 -1.49 12.31
C GLY A 113 -13.44 -0.70 13.27
N GLY A 114 -12.33 -0.14 12.80
CA GLY A 114 -11.48 0.72 13.62
C GLY A 114 -12.10 2.11 13.81
N GLN A 115 -11.92 2.69 15.00
CA GLN A 115 -12.31 4.06 15.37
C GLN A 115 -11.18 4.79 16.13
N GLY A 116 -9.94 4.68 15.65
CA GLY A 116 -8.77 5.30 16.26
C GLY A 116 -8.66 6.80 16.02
N SER A 117 -8.00 7.54 16.91
CA SER A 117 -7.72 8.97 16.67
C SER A 117 -6.65 9.20 15.60
N ARG A 118 -5.79 8.21 15.36
CA ARG A 118 -4.70 8.23 14.37
C ARG A 118 -4.65 6.87 13.71
N GLY A 119 -5.02 6.76 12.44
CA GLY A 119 -5.19 5.46 11.79
C GLY A 119 -6.44 4.76 12.32
N GLY A 120 -7.57 4.86 11.62
CA GLY A 120 -8.78 4.14 12.01
C GLY A 120 -8.53 2.63 11.93
N GLY A 121 -8.21 2.13 10.74
CA GLY A 121 -7.91 0.71 10.54
C GLY A 121 -6.50 0.36 10.99
N ILE A 122 -5.51 1.09 10.49
CA ILE A 122 -4.10 0.79 10.72
C ILE A 122 -3.32 2.06 11.09
N LEU A 123 -2.53 1.98 12.14
CA LEU A 123 -1.49 2.96 12.47
C LEU A 123 -0.11 2.31 12.32
N ASN A 124 0.68 2.80 11.38
CA ASN A 124 2.09 2.46 11.29
C ASN A 124 2.94 3.54 11.99
N ALA A 125 3.18 3.37 13.29
CA ALA A 125 3.89 4.33 14.14
C ALA A 125 5.42 4.16 14.04
N GLY A 126 5.96 4.31 12.81
CA GLY A 126 7.40 4.29 12.54
C GLY A 126 7.98 2.95 12.06
N GLY A 127 7.15 1.92 11.86
CA GLY A 127 7.56 0.62 11.35
C GLY A 127 7.64 0.53 9.81
N THR A 128 7.91 -0.68 9.32
CA THR A 128 7.76 -1.07 7.90
C THR A 128 6.58 -2.04 7.77
N LEU A 129 5.51 -1.59 7.13
CA LEU A 129 4.29 -2.36 6.93
C LEU A 129 4.10 -2.71 5.45
N THR A 130 3.82 -3.98 5.16
CA THR A 130 3.31 -4.43 3.86
C THR A 130 1.87 -4.92 4.02
N VAL A 131 0.93 -4.32 3.28
CA VAL A 131 -0.46 -4.78 3.14
C VAL A 131 -0.62 -5.39 1.76
N ALA A 132 -0.92 -6.70 1.68
CA ALA A 132 -0.83 -7.46 0.44
C ALA A 132 -2.00 -8.40 0.20
N HIS A 133 -2.69 -8.28 -0.95
CA HIS A 133 -3.91 -9.07 -1.20
C HIS A 133 -4.93 -8.92 -0.08
N SER A 134 -5.05 -7.71 0.46
CA SER A 134 -5.86 -7.41 1.64
C SER A 134 -6.83 -6.27 1.36
N THR A 135 -7.80 -6.11 2.24
CA THR A 135 -8.77 -5.03 2.19
C THR A 135 -8.72 -4.23 3.48
N VAL A 136 -8.63 -2.90 3.40
CA VAL A 136 -8.77 -1.99 4.55
C VAL A 136 -10.04 -1.18 4.33
N THR A 137 -11.09 -1.46 5.10
CA THR A 137 -12.43 -0.92 4.84
C THR A 137 -13.24 -0.63 6.08
N GLY A 138 -14.17 0.33 6.00
CA GLY A 138 -15.14 0.56 7.07
C GLY A 138 -14.48 1.00 8.37
N ASN A 139 -13.39 1.75 8.26
CA ASN A 139 -12.68 2.31 9.40
C ASN A 139 -12.89 3.82 9.46
N ALA A 140 -12.97 4.35 10.66
CA ALA A 140 -13.09 5.78 10.90
C ALA A 140 -11.94 6.29 11.77
N SER A 141 -11.54 7.54 11.55
CA SER A 141 -10.64 8.25 12.46
C SER A 141 -11.21 9.60 12.87
N SER A 142 -11.14 9.89 14.18
CA SER A 142 -11.51 11.19 14.74
C SER A 142 -10.45 12.28 14.47
N SER A 143 -9.32 11.94 13.83
CA SER A 143 -8.39 12.92 13.29
C SER A 143 -7.97 12.50 11.87
N THR A 144 -6.99 11.63 11.73
CA THR A 144 -6.26 11.43 10.46
C THR A 144 -6.06 9.96 10.09
N GLY A 145 -6.04 9.68 8.79
CA GLY A 145 -5.86 8.34 8.25
C GLY A 145 -7.02 7.43 8.59
N GLY A 146 -8.18 7.59 7.94
CA GLY A 146 -9.36 6.77 8.23
C GLY A 146 -9.05 5.28 8.04
N GLY A 147 -8.43 4.93 6.92
CA GLY A 147 -7.95 3.57 6.66
C GLY A 147 -6.59 3.32 7.29
N ILE A 148 -5.55 3.98 6.77
CA ILE A 148 -4.17 3.82 7.22
C ILE A 148 -3.56 5.18 7.49
N ARG A 149 -2.93 5.33 8.66
CA ARG A 149 -1.99 6.41 8.93
C ARG A 149 -0.56 5.87 8.95
N ASN A 150 0.33 6.52 8.19
CA ASN A 150 1.70 6.12 8.03
C ASN A 150 2.68 7.17 8.57
N GLU A 151 3.49 6.77 9.55
CA GLU A 151 4.59 7.55 10.13
C GLU A 151 5.94 6.86 9.93
N GLY A 152 5.97 5.79 9.12
CA GLY A 152 7.16 5.04 8.72
C GLY A 152 7.09 4.68 7.24
N THR A 153 7.28 3.40 6.90
CA THR A 153 7.14 2.91 5.52
C THR A 153 5.92 2.01 5.38
N VAL A 154 5.01 2.32 4.44
CA VAL A 154 3.87 1.47 4.09
C VAL A 154 3.93 1.10 2.61
N ARG A 155 3.76 -0.19 2.33
CA ARG A 155 3.54 -0.71 0.99
C ARG A 155 2.18 -1.40 0.88
N VAL A 156 1.27 -0.83 0.11
CA VAL A 156 -0.03 -1.41 -0.24
C VAL A 156 0.09 -2.06 -1.63
N GLN A 157 -0.09 -3.37 -1.72
CA GLN A 157 0.07 -4.10 -2.98
C GLN A 157 -1.10 -5.05 -3.25
N PHE A 158 -1.60 -5.07 -4.49
CA PHE A 158 -2.72 -5.96 -4.88
C PHE A 158 -3.89 -5.90 -3.89
N SER A 159 -4.16 -4.72 -3.35
CA SER A 159 -5.06 -4.52 -2.20
C SER A 159 -6.07 -3.43 -2.49
N SER A 160 -7.09 -3.32 -1.65
CA SER A 160 -8.05 -2.22 -1.71
C SER A 160 -8.15 -1.48 -0.39
N VAL A 161 -8.16 -0.15 -0.45
CA VAL A 161 -8.40 0.75 0.68
C VAL A 161 -9.65 1.56 0.37
N HIS A 162 -10.76 1.25 1.04
CA HIS A 162 -12.04 1.84 0.68
C HIS A 162 -13.04 2.04 1.79
N HIS A 163 -14.03 2.92 1.60
CA HIS A 163 -15.08 3.16 2.60
C HIS A 163 -14.49 3.48 3.99
N ASN A 164 -13.38 4.22 4.01
CA ASN A 164 -12.79 4.73 5.24
C ASN A 164 -13.02 6.24 5.35
N THR A 165 -13.15 6.70 6.59
CA THR A 165 -13.47 8.10 6.87
C THR A 165 -12.47 8.69 7.86
N ALA A 166 -11.88 9.83 7.54
CA ALA A 166 -11.12 10.63 8.49
C ALA A 166 -11.88 11.92 8.78
N ARG A 167 -11.78 12.44 10.00
CA ARG A 167 -12.30 13.77 10.30
C ARG A 167 -11.53 14.84 9.54
N THR A 168 -10.20 14.79 9.54
CA THR A 168 -9.36 15.88 9.02
C THR A 168 -8.56 15.51 7.77
N LEU A 169 -7.64 14.54 7.81
CA LEU A 169 -6.71 14.30 6.70
C LEU A 169 -6.69 12.82 6.30
N GLY A 170 -6.68 12.56 5.00
CA GLY A 170 -6.46 11.21 4.47
C GLY A 170 -7.60 10.27 4.83
N GLY A 171 -8.74 10.38 4.15
CA GLY A 171 -9.88 9.48 4.40
C GLY A 171 -9.48 8.01 4.26
N GLY A 172 -8.73 7.69 3.20
CA GLY A 172 -8.18 6.35 2.98
C GLY A 172 -6.79 6.22 3.59
N LEU A 173 -5.85 7.03 3.12
CA LEU A 173 -4.43 6.96 3.44
C LEU A 173 -3.92 8.34 3.85
N ASP A 174 -3.21 8.40 4.98
CA ASP A 174 -2.48 9.58 5.43
C ASP A 174 -0.99 9.24 5.55
N ASN A 175 -0.15 9.87 4.73
CA ASN A 175 1.30 9.68 4.72
C ASN A 175 2.00 10.92 5.29
N VAL A 176 2.52 10.79 6.50
CA VAL A 176 2.95 11.93 7.33
C VAL A 176 4.43 12.24 7.10
N GLY A 177 4.76 13.49 6.77
CA GLY A 177 6.14 13.95 6.63
C GLY A 177 6.88 14.13 7.95
N PRO A 178 8.23 14.19 7.95
CA PRO A 178 9.12 13.92 6.81
C PRO A 178 9.40 12.43 6.58
N SER A 179 9.11 11.56 7.56
CA SER A 179 9.51 10.16 7.56
C SER A 179 8.60 9.23 6.76
N GLY A 180 7.39 9.66 6.44
CA GLY A 180 6.37 8.87 5.76
C GLY A 180 6.75 8.52 4.33
N ARG A 181 6.88 7.21 4.08
CA ARG A 181 7.11 6.63 2.75
C ARG A 181 5.95 5.71 2.39
N LEU A 182 5.14 6.12 1.43
CA LEU A 182 3.98 5.37 0.95
C LEU A 182 4.24 4.83 -0.46
N VAL A 183 3.97 3.54 -0.65
CA VAL A 183 4.01 2.90 -1.97
C VAL A 183 2.71 2.13 -2.18
N VAL A 184 1.93 2.53 -3.18
CA VAL A 184 0.67 1.87 -3.56
C VAL A 184 0.86 1.27 -4.95
N ILE A 185 0.79 -0.06 -5.08
CA ILE A 185 1.10 -0.76 -6.34
C ILE A 185 -0.06 -1.69 -6.69
N ARG A 186 -0.55 -1.61 -7.94
CA ARG A 186 -1.60 -2.51 -8.45
C ARG A 186 -2.78 -2.64 -7.49
N SER A 187 -3.18 -1.52 -6.92
CA SER A 187 -4.15 -1.43 -5.84
C SER A 187 -5.22 -0.38 -6.15
N THR A 188 -6.28 -0.39 -5.37
CA THR A 188 -7.37 0.58 -5.50
C THR A 188 -7.56 1.36 -4.21
N VAL A 189 -7.67 2.69 -4.30
CA VAL A 189 -8.01 3.58 -3.20
C VAL A 189 -9.31 4.28 -3.58
N HIS A 190 -10.43 3.87 -3.00
CA HIS A 190 -11.74 4.36 -3.45
C HIS A 190 -12.79 4.56 -2.38
N HIS A 191 -13.78 5.42 -2.64
CA HIS A 191 -14.89 5.66 -1.70
C HIS A 191 -14.44 6.05 -0.29
N ASN A 192 -13.28 6.70 -0.17
CA ASN A 192 -12.82 7.21 1.11
C ASN A 192 -13.18 8.69 1.24
N THR A 193 -13.40 9.14 2.49
CA THR A 193 -13.84 10.50 2.75
C THR A 193 -12.98 11.16 3.83
N SER A 194 -12.51 12.37 3.55
CA SER A 194 -11.98 13.28 4.55
C SER A 194 -13.02 14.37 4.80
N ASN A 195 -13.62 14.41 6.00
CA ASN A 195 -14.85 15.18 6.23
C ASN A 195 -14.63 16.69 6.27
N GLU A 196 -13.59 17.16 6.98
CA GLU A 196 -13.44 18.58 7.33
C GLU A 196 -12.25 19.26 6.64
N VAL A 197 -11.27 18.51 6.13
CA VAL A 197 -10.10 19.08 5.47
C VAL A 197 -9.79 18.34 4.17
N ASP A 198 -8.57 17.82 3.98
CA ASP A 198 -8.03 17.47 2.66
C ASP A 198 -7.79 15.97 2.49
N GLY A 199 -7.58 15.57 1.23
CA GLY A 199 -7.11 14.24 0.89
C GLY A 199 -8.17 13.17 1.13
N GLY A 200 -9.24 13.19 0.35
CA GLY A 200 -10.33 12.22 0.49
C GLY A 200 -9.82 10.78 0.38
N GLY A 201 -9.02 10.51 -0.66
CA GLY A 201 -8.36 9.22 -0.85
C GLY A 201 -7.02 9.17 -0.14
N ILE A 202 -6.09 10.01 -0.59
CA ILE A 202 -4.70 10.06 -0.11
C ILE A 202 -4.37 11.48 0.33
N PHE A 203 -3.88 11.64 1.55
CA PHE A 203 -3.15 12.82 1.99
C PHE A 203 -1.66 12.48 2.08
N ASN A 204 -0.82 13.27 1.43
CA ASN A 204 0.62 13.09 1.40
C ASN A 204 1.32 14.38 1.84
N ASP A 205 2.02 14.28 2.97
CA ASP A 205 3.02 15.26 3.43
C ASP A 205 4.43 14.64 3.47
N GLY A 206 4.57 13.39 3.02
CA GLY A 206 5.86 12.69 2.88
C GLY A 206 6.18 12.36 1.43
N THR A 207 6.80 11.21 1.20
CA THR A 207 7.02 10.66 -0.15
C THR A 207 6.00 9.58 -0.48
N ALA A 208 5.23 9.75 -1.54
CA ALA A 208 4.26 8.78 -2.03
C ALA A 208 4.53 8.37 -3.49
N THR A 209 4.50 7.08 -3.77
CA THR A 209 4.48 6.52 -5.13
C THR A 209 3.22 5.69 -5.32
N VAL A 210 2.45 5.98 -6.37
CA VAL A 210 1.23 5.25 -6.73
C VAL A 210 1.40 4.72 -8.16
N ASP A 211 1.56 3.41 -8.26
CA ASP A 211 2.01 2.72 -9.47
C ASP A 211 0.97 1.69 -9.94
N PHE A 212 0.61 1.74 -11.22
CA PHE A 212 -0.40 0.89 -11.86
C PHE A 212 -1.67 0.72 -11.03
N SER A 213 -2.14 1.79 -10.41
CA SER A 213 -3.22 1.77 -9.42
C SER A 213 -4.40 2.65 -9.84
N VAL A 214 -5.50 2.56 -9.10
CA VAL A 214 -6.68 3.41 -9.31
C VAL A 214 -7.00 4.17 -8.03
N VAL A 215 -7.15 5.50 -8.15
CA VAL A 215 -7.67 6.37 -7.09
C VAL A 215 -9.00 6.93 -7.56
N SER A 216 -10.12 6.46 -7.01
CA SER A 216 -11.44 6.86 -7.51
C SER A 216 -12.52 7.08 -6.47
N ASP A 217 -13.53 7.89 -6.80
CA ASP A 217 -14.73 8.05 -5.96
C ASP A 217 -14.44 8.53 -4.53
N ASN A 218 -13.28 9.15 -4.31
CA ASN A 218 -12.92 9.69 -3.01
C ASN A 218 -13.41 11.14 -2.86
N ARG A 219 -13.64 11.55 -1.61
CA ARG A 219 -14.34 12.80 -1.31
C ARG A 219 -13.62 13.64 -0.24
N ALA A 220 -13.48 14.93 -0.51
CA ALA A 220 -13.15 15.97 0.46
C ALA A 220 -14.28 17.02 0.43
N PRO A 221 -15.37 16.84 1.21
CA PRO A 221 -16.57 17.68 1.12
C PRO A 221 -16.34 19.13 1.56
N VAL A 222 -15.25 19.42 2.27
CA VAL A 222 -14.89 20.77 2.72
C VAL A 222 -13.56 21.22 2.13
N GLY A 223 -12.54 20.36 2.08
CA GLY A 223 -11.22 20.74 1.56
C GLY A 223 -10.96 20.35 0.11
N SER A 224 -9.70 20.05 -0.15
CA SER A 224 -9.07 19.90 -1.48
C SER A 224 -8.44 18.52 -1.64
N GLY A 225 -8.10 18.17 -2.88
CA GLY A 225 -7.49 16.86 -3.15
C GLY A 225 -8.48 15.73 -2.89
N GLY A 226 -9.61 15.74 -3.61
CA GLY A 226 -10.67 14.73 -3.43
C GLY A 226 -10.10 13.33 -3.57
N GLY A 227 -9.29 13.12 -4.62
CA GLY A 227 -8.48 11.92 -4.79
C GLY A 227 -7.21 11.98 -3.94
N ILE A 228 -6.34 12.95 -4.25
CA ILE A 228 -5.00 13.07 -3.66
C ILE A 228 -4.71 14.53 -3.28
N ARG A 229 -4.29 14.77 -2.05
CA ARG A 229 -3.63 16.02 -1.61
C ARG A 229 -2.15 15.73 -1.40
N ASP A 230 -1.27 16.44 -2.10
CA ASP A 230 0.17 16.46 -1.90
C ASP A 230 0.57 17.84 -1.36
N THR A 231 1.25 17.91 -0.22
CA THR A 231 1.51 19.19 0.46
C THR A 231 2.78 19.15 1.31
N GLY A 232 3.20 20.33 1.78
CA GLY A 232 4.35 20.49 2.65
C GLY A 232 5.70 20.34 1.96
N ALA A 233 6.76 20.75 2.65
CA ALA A 233 8.12 20.78 2.09
C ALA A 233 8.69 19.39 1.76
N ASN A 234 8.07 18.34 2.33
CA ASN A 234 8.44 16.95 2.10
C ASN A 234 7.52 16.27 1.07
N GLY A 235 6.40 16.91 0.70
CA GLY A 235 5.41 16.43 -0.25
C GLY A 235 6.03 16.10 -1.60
N ARG A 236 6.16 14.80 -1.86
CA ARG A 236 6.65 14.25 -3.13
C ARG A 236 5.72 13.17 -3.60
N LEU A 237 4.92 13.46 -4.63
CA LEU A 237 4.02 12.50 -5.26
C LEU A 237 4.57 12.01 -6.61
N THR A 238 4.60 10.70 -6.81
CA THR A 238 4.83 10.10 -8.13
C THR A 238 3.67 9.19 -8.51
N LEU A 239 3.01 9.47 -9.64
CA LEU A 239 2.02 8.60 -10.25
C LEU A 239 2.60 7.96 -11.51
N ASN A 240 2.58 6.64 -11.60
CA ASN A 240 3.07 5.89 -12.77
C ASN A 240 1.98 4.94 -13.27
N GLY A 241 1.50 5.11 -14.50
CA GLY A 241 0.47 4.23 -15.04
C GLY A 241 -0.84 4.24 -14.24
N THR A 242 -1.11 5.30 -13.48
CA THR A 242 -2.19 5.37 -12.49
C THR A 242 -3.38 6.13 -13.02
N LEU A 243 -4.58 5.67 -12.65
CA LEU A 243 -5.85 6.30 -13.01
C LEU A 243 -6.44 7.03 -11.79
N VAL A 244 -6.56 8.35 -11.87
CA VAL A 244 -7.24 9.20 -10.89
C VAL A 244 -8.57 9.66 -11.49
N ARG A 245 -9.69 9.15 -10.99
CA ARG A 245 -11.00 9.45 -11.59
C ARG A 245 -12.16 9.59 -10.63
N ASP A 246 -13.18 10.35 -11.03
CA ASP A 246 -14.46 10.42 -10.31
C ASP A 246 -14.31 10.87 -8.85
N ASN A 247 -13.21 11.56 -8.51
CA ASN A 247 -12.99 12.10 -7.18
C ASN A 247 -13.59 13.50 -7.06
N ARG A 248 -13.99 13.88 -5.85
CA ARG A 248 -14.69 15.14 -5.57
C ARG A 248 -14.07 15.92 -4.42
N ALA A 249 -13.73 17.17 -4.65
CA ALA A 249 -13.37 18.15 -3.64
C ALA A 249 -14.34 19.33 -3.67
N ALA A 250 -14.65 19.94 -2.53
CA ALA A 250 -15.36 21.22 -2.50
C ALA A 250 -14.41 22.40 -2.79
N GLY A 251 -13.15 22.31 -2.37
CA GLY A 251 -12.10 23.26 -2.70
C GLY A 251 -11.51 23.04 -4.09
N VAL A 252 -10.19 22.83 -4.15
CA VAL A 252 -9.44 22.68 -5.40
C VAL A 252 -8.90 21.26 -5.59
N GLY A 253 -8.50 20.91 -6.81
CA GLY A 253 -7.82 19.64 -7.08
C GLY A 253 -8.74 18.45 -6.83
N GLY A 254 -9.83 18.34 -7.60
CA GLY A 254 -10.78 17.24 -7.45
C GLY A 254 -10.09 15.89 -7.53
N GLY A 255 -9.21 15.73 -8.51
CA GLY A 255 -8.32 14.59 -8.67
C GLY A 255 -7.08 14.73 -7.78
N VAL A 256 -6.22 15.69 -8.10
CA VAL A 256 -4.93 15.94 -7.43
C VAL A 256 -4.80 17.41 -7.06
N SER A 257 -4.47 17.71 -5.81
CA SER A 257 -4.09 19.05 -5.34
C SER A 257 -2.64 19.02 -4.88
N VAL A 258 -1.80 19.93 -5.38
CA VAL A 258 -0.37 20.04 -5.08
C VAL A 258 -0.11 21.41 -4.46
N GLY A 259 0.26 21.42 -3.18
CA GLY A 259 0.52 22.64 -2.41
C GLY A 259 1.87 23.31 -2.72
N ALA A 260 2.06 24.53 -2.23
CA ALA A 260 3.12 25.46 -2.61
C ALA A 260 4.55 24.94 -2.63
N THR A 261 4.90 23.99 -1.76
CA THR A 261 6.26 23.44 -1.66
C THR A 261 6.34 21.98 -2.09
N ALA A 262 5.22 21.40 -2.51
CA ALA A 262 5.13 20.01 -2.92
C ALA A 262 5.48 19.84 -4.40
N VAL A 263 5.91 18.62 -4.75
CA VAL A 263 6.31 18.26 -6.10
C VAL A 263 5.60 16.98 -6.52
N ALA A 264 4.80 17.08 -7.59
CA ALA A 264 4.12 15.94 -8.19
C ALA A 264 4.66 15.62 -9.59
N THR A 265 4.92 14.34 -9.85
CA THR A 265 5.26 13.83 -11.18
C THR A 265 4.24 12.77 -11.59
N LEU A 266 3.61 12.95 -12.74
CA LEU A 266 2.63 12.02 -13.30
C LEU A 266 3.14 11.48 -14.63
N ASN A 267 3.55 10.22 -14.66
CA ASN A 267 4.02 9.51 -15.84
C ASN A 267 2.96 8.52 -16.34
N HIS A 268 2.69 8.54 -17.65
CA HIS A 268 1.81 7.56 -18.31
C HIS A 268 0.46 7.36 -17.60
N SER A 269 -0.06 8.42 -16.96
CA SER A 269 -1.21 8.35 -16.06
C SER A 269 -2.45 9.00 -16.68
N GLN A 270 -3.59 8.88 -16.02
CA GLN A 270 -4.84 9.52 -16.44
C GLN A 270 -5.52 10.21 -15.26
N VAL A 271 -5.91 11.47 -15.44
CA VAL A 271 -6.69 12.24 -14.46
C VAL A 271 -7.98 12.70 -15.13
N ARG A 272 -9.10 12.05 -14.83
CA ARG A 272 -10.35 12.28 -15.58
C ARG A 272 -11.61 12.29 -14.73
N ASN A 273 -12.62 13.05 -15.16
CA ASN A 273 -13.95 13.08 -14.53
C ASN A 273 -13.93 13.46 -13.05
N ASN A 274 -12.91 14.20 -12.61
CA ASN A 274 -12.84 14.67 -11.24
C ASN A 274 -13.54 16.03 -11.12
N PHE A 275 -14.07 16.31 -9.94
CA PHE A 275 -14.80 17.54 -9.62
C PHE A 275 -14.12 18.31 -8.49
N ALA A 276 -13.89 19.60 -8.70
CA ALA A 276 -13.56 20.58 -7.69
C ALA A 276 -14.68 21.63 -7.63
N GLY A 277 -14.97 22.19 -6.47
CA GLY A 277 -15.94 23.29 -6.36
C GLY A 277 -15.36 24.63 -6.80
N THR A 278 -14.04 24.81 -6.68
CA THR A 278 -13.37 26.08 -7.01
C THR A 278 -12.57 26.03 -8.30
N ALA A 279 -11.53 25.19 -8.38
CA ALA A 279 -10.61 25.16 -9.52
C ALA A 279 -9.78 23.87 -9.55
N GLY A 280 -9.21 23.56 -10.71
CA GLY A 280 -8.38 22.37 -10.91
C GLY A 280 -9.18 21.12 -10.66
N GLY A 281 -10.28 20.93 -11.40
CA GLY A 281 -11.08 19.71 -11.29
C GLY A 281 -10.21 18.46 -11.37
N GLY A 282 -9.30 18.45 -12.34
CA GLY A 282 -8.29 17.40 -12.48
C GLY A 282 -7.12 17.63 -11.53
N ILE A 283 -6.30 18.62 -11.83
CA ILE A 283 -5.08 18.96 -11.08
C ILE A 283 -5.11 20.43 -10.65
N ASN A 284 -4.84 20.70 -9.38
CA ASN A 284 -4.50 22.03 -8.91
C ASN A 284 -3.03 22.09 -8.47
N ALA A 285 -2.33 23.13 -8.89
CA ALA A 285 -0.93 23.42 -8.53
C ALA A 285 -0.88 24.79 -7.84
N ASP A 286 -1.07 24.80 -6.52
CA ASP A 286 -1.07 26.00 -5.68
C ASP A 286 0.37 26.44 -5.40
N ALA A 287 1.07 26.97 -6.41
CA ALA A 287 2.52 27.24 -6.44
C ALA A 287 3.44 26.01 -6.36
N GLY A 288 2.88 24.82 -6.12
CA GLY A 288 3.61 23.55 -6.21
C GLY A 288 4.05 23.22 -7.65
N THR A 289 5.04 22.35 -7.77
CA THR A 289 5.55 21.93 -9.09
C THR A 289 4.84 20.67 -9.56
N VAL A 290 4.28 20.69 -10.76
CA VAL A 290 3.66 19.51 -11.39
C VAL A 290 4.31 19.22 -12.74
N THR A 291 4.85 18.01 -12.87
CA THR A 291 5.34 17.48 -14.15
C THR A 291 4.38 16.42 -14.67
N VAL A 292 3.82 16.64 -15.87
CA VAL A 292 3.01 15.63 -16.58
C VAL A 292 3.78 15.10 -17.79
N ASN A 293 4.02 13.80 -17.83
CA ASN A 293 4.75 13.13 -18.89
C ASN A 293 3.92 11.99 -19.47
N ARG A 294 3.47 12.15 -20.72
CA ARG A 294 2.55 11.20 -21.39
C ARG A 294 1.31 10.89 -20.54
N THR A 295 0.86 11.87 -19.76
CA THR A 295 -0.31 11.77 -18.89
C THR A 295 -1.47 12.54 -19.51
N ARG A 296 -2.67 11.95 -19.50
CA ARG A 296 -3.88 12.59 -20.02
C ARG A 296 -4.70 13.17 -18.87
N VAL A 297 -4.96 14.47 -18.90
CA VAL A 297 -5.87 15.16 -17.97
C VAL A 297 -7.08 15.63 -18.78
N ALA A 298 -8.28 15.09 -18.54
CA ALA A 298 -9.45 15.37 -19.39
C ALA A 298 -10.80 15.19 -18.69
N GLY A 299 -11.81 15.97 -19.09
CA GLY A 299 -13.19 15.82 -18.62
C GLY A 299 -13.38 16.16 -17.14
N ASN A 300 -12.53 17.01 -16.57
CA ASN A 300 -12.65 17.42 -15.17
C ASN A 300 -13.37 18.76 -15.03
N VAL A 301 -14.05 18.97 -13.91
CA VAL A 301 -14.89 20.14 -13.62
C VAL A 301 -14.34 20.91 -12.42
N PRO A 302 -14.19 22.24 -12.46
CA PRO A 302 -14.58 23.14 -13.56
C PRO A 302 -13.58 23.18 -14.73
N ASN A 303 -12.35 22.68 -14.53
CA ASN A 303 -11.31 22.65 -15.55
C ASN A 303 -10.33 21.49 -15.30
N ASN A 304 -9.52 21.16 -16.30
CA ASN A 304 -8.51 20.10 -16.20
C ASN A 304 -7.37 20.47 -15.26
N CYS A 305 -6.84 21.68 -15.38
CA CYS A 305 -5.78 22.17 -14.52
C CYS A 305 -5.98 23.62 -14.10
N ALA A 306 -5.51 23.94 -12.88
CA ALA A 306 -5.48 25.30 -12.36
C ALA A 306 -4.25 25.55 -11.46
N PRO A 307 -3.77 26.80 -11.34
CA PRO A 307 -4.16 27.93 -12.19
C PRO A 307 -3.71 27.72 -13.65
N THR A 308 -4.28 28.49 -14.58
CA THR A 308 -3.95 28.38 -16.01
C THR A 308 -2.45 28.55 -16.23
N GLY A 309 -1.83 27.63 -16.97
CA GLY A 309 -0.39 27.65 -17.25
C GLY A 309 0.51 27.06 -16.16
N ALA A 310 -0.01 26.75 -14.96
CA ALA A 310 0.80 26.20 -13.87
C ALA A 310 1.20 24.72 -14.06
N VAL A 311 0.50 23.99 -14.92
CA VAL A 311 0.81 22.59 -15.24
C VAL A 311 1.14 22.49 -16.74
N PRO A 312 2.43 22.58 -17.14
CA PRO A 312 2.83 22.49 -18.54
C PRO A 312 2.36 21.20 -19.18
N GLY A 313 1.77 21.27 -20.38
CA GLY A 313 1.24 20.10 -21.09
C GLY A 313 -0.11 19.59 -20.59
N CYS A 314 -0.68 20.21 -19.55
CA CYS A 314 -2.08 20.00 -19.22
C CYS A 314 -2.97 20.85 -20.12
N VAL A 315 -3.43 20.24 -21.22
CA VAL A 315 -4.37 20.88 -22.14
C VAL A 315 -5.81 20.55 -21.72
N GLY A 316 -6.61 21.62 -21.64
CA GLY A 316 -8.05 21.64 -21.38
C GLY A 316 -8.82 21.31 -22.64
#